data_AF-A0A5J5AQH1-F1
#
_entry.id   AF-A0A5J5AQH1-F1
#
_cell.length_a   1.000
_cell.length_b   1.000
_cell.length_c   1.000
_cell.angle_alpha   90.00
_cell.angle_beta   90.00
_cell.angle_gamma   90.00
#
_symmetry.space_group_name_H-M   'P 1'
#
loop_
_entity.id
_entity.type
_entity.pdbx_description
1 polymer ?
#
loop_
_entity_poly.entity_id
_entity_poly.type
_entity_poly.pdbx_seq_one_letter_code
_entity_poly.pdbx_strand_id
1 'polypeptide(L)'
;MRKYLHQIHNQWKLLKPAAMEWGVLNETAAIERYKSITDHEVSSLGFAIHSKERFDWLGGSPDGLLGGFPGGGILEVKCPYNKGKPEKGLPWSTVPFYYMPQVQGQMEIMDRDWVDLYCWTPNGSTIFRVCRDRDYWELMHWILREFWWENVIPARESLLLGREEEARSYKPTSTHKKTGLVIVKSLKLASEAKLLCRETSGHVEFNRAGP
;
A
#
# COMPACT_ATOMS: atom_id res chain seq x y z
N MET A 1 -12.82 -12.83 23.77
CA MET A 1 -12.22 -12.33 22.51
C MET A 1 -12.85 -12.90 21.23
N ARG A 2 -13.16 -14.22 21.12
CA ARG A 2 -13.82 -14.80 19.93
C ARG A 2 -15.23 -14.23 19.61
N LYS A 3 -16.03 -13.85 20.61
CA LYS A 3 -17.38 -13.24 20.38
C LYS A 3 -17.34 -11.75 19.96
N TYR A 4 -16.30 -10.99 20.33
CA TYR A 4 -16.14 -9.59 19.94
C TYR A 4 -15.64 -9.44 18.48
N LEU A 5 -14.89 -10.42 17.98
CA LEU A 5 -14.39 -10.44 16.60
C LEU A 5 -15.46 -10.87 15.57
N HIS A 6 -16.44 -11.70 15.96
CA HIS A 6 -17.47 -12.18 15.04
C HIS A 6 -18.49 -11.11 14.60
N GLN A 7 -18.81 -10.15 15.48
CA GLN A 7 -19.76 -9.08 15.16
C GLN A 7 -19.12 -7.96 14.31
N ILE A 8 -17.83 -7.70 14.50
CA ILE A 8 -17.03 -6.77 13.70
C ILE A 8 -16.72 -7.38 12.31
N HIS A 9 -16.47 -8.69 12.22
CA HIS A 9 -16.14 -9.38 10.97
C HIS A 9 -17.25 -9.33 9.91
N ASN A 10 -18.53 -9.39 10.32
CA ASN A 10 -19.65 -9.35 9.37
C ASN A 10 -19.93 -7.94 8.82
N GLN A 11 -19.81 -6.89 9.65
CA GLN A 11 -19.89 -5.51 9.15
C GLN A 11 -18.69 -5.16 8.26
N TRP A 12 -17.48 -5.62 8.60
CA TRP A 12 -16.28 -5.44 7.76
C TRP A 12 -16.34 -6.19 6.43
N LYS A 13 -17.05 -7.33 6.34
CA LYS A 13 -17.26 -8.04 5.07
C LYS A 13 -18.14 -7.29 4.09
N LEU A 14 -19.18 -6.60 4.57
CA LEU A 14 -20.07 -5.79 3.72
C LEU A 14 -19.48 -4.42 3.37
N LEU A 15 -18.67 -3.85 4.28
CA LEU A 15 -17.98 -2.58 4.05
C LEU A 15 -16.78 -2.72 3.10
N LYS A 16 -16.19 -3.92 2.94
CA LYS A 16 -15.04 -4.13 2.05
C LYS A 16 -15.34 -3.81 0.57
N PRO A 17 -16.41 -4.36 -0.04
CA PRO A 17 -16.79 -3.99 -1.40
C PRO A 17 -17.05 -2.49 -1.55
N ALA A 18 -17.84 -1.88 -0.65
CA ALA A 18 -18.15 -0.46 -0.70
C ALA A 18 -16.92 0.44 -0.51
N ALA A 19 -15.97 0.05 0.37
CA ALA A 19 -14.72 0.78 0.55
C ALA A 19 -13.79 0.67 -0.66
N MET A 20 -13.76 -0.50 -1.32
CA MET A 20 -13.00 -0.70 -2.56
C MET A 20 -13.60 0.11 -3.70
N GLU A 21 -14.92 0.02 -3.89
CA GLU A 21 -15.66 0.81 -4.89
C GLU A 21 -15.47 2.31 -4.68
N TRP A 22 -15.56 2.79 -3.43
CA TRP A 22 -15.24 4.17 -3.09
C TRP A 22 -13.83 4.57 -3.50
N GLY A 23 -12.84 3.71 -3.27
CA GLY A 23 -11.46 3.92 -3.72
C GLY A 23 -11.40 4.10 -5.24
N VAL A 24 -11.90 3.10 -5.98
CA VAL A 24 -11.89 3.07 -7.46
C VAL A 24 -12.60 4.28 -8.06
N LEU A 25 -13.77 4.65 -7.54
CA LEU A 25 -14.55 5.78 -8.06
C LEU A 25 -13.85 7.13 -7.90
N ASN A 26 -13.02 7.29 -6.86
CA ASN A 26 -12.41 8.58 -6.53
C ASN A 26 -10.93 8.67 -6.93
N GLU A 27 -10.28 7.57 -7.27
CA GLU A 27 -8.84 7.52 -7.56
C GLU A 27 -8.44 8.50 -8.67
N THR A 28 -9.15 8.49 -9.81
CA THR A 28 -8.87 9.41 -10.93
C THR A 28 -8.96 10.86 -10.50
N ALA A 29 -10.05 11.25 -9.81
CA ALA A 29 -10.23 12.62 -9.33
C ALA A 29 -9.17 13.02 -8.29
N ALA A 30 -8.76 12.08 -7.43
CA ALA A 30 -7.69 12.29 -6.47
C ALA A 30 -6.34 12.50 -7.18
N ILE A 31 -5.99 11.70 -8.20
CA ILE A 31 -4.77 11.87 -9.00
C ILE A 31 -4.75 13.24 -9.68
N GLU A 32 -5.86 13.66 -10.29
CA GLU A 32 -5.96 14.99 -10.91
C GLU A 32 -5.82 16.12 -9.88
N ARG A 33 -6.38 15.94 -8.67
CA ARG A 33 -6.17 16.90 -7.58
C ARG A 33 -4.70 16.94 -7.13
N TYR A 34 -4.05 15.79 -7.02
CA TYR A 34 -2.63 15.69 -6.69
C TYR A 34 -1.76 16.42 -7.73
N LYS A 35 -2.01 16.21 -9.03
CA LYS A 35 -1.34 16.94 -10.12
C LYS A 35 -1.53 18.45 -9.97
N SER A 36 -2.77 18.90 -9.76
CA SER A 36 -3.09 20.32 -9.58
C SER A 36 -2.41 20.95 -8.36
N ILE A 37 -2.18 20.19 -7.29
CA ILE A 37 -1.50 20.69 -6.07
C ILE A 37 0.01 20.74 -6.30
N THR A 38 0.59 19.69 -6.87
CA THR A 38 2.05 19.49 -6.89
C THR A 38 2.73 19.99 -8.16
N ASP A 39 1.97 20.24 -9.22
CA ASP A 39 2.46 20.49 -10.58
C ASP A 39 3.33 19.33 -11.13
N HIS A 40 3.25 18.15 -10.50
CA HIS A 40 3.93 16.95 -10.98
C HIS A 40 3.11 16.25 -12.05
N GLU A 41 3.78 15.85 -13.13
CA GLU A 41 3.26 14.88 -14.08
C GLU A 41 3.15 13.50 -13.41
N VAL A 42 2.03 12.82 -13.67
CA VAL A 42 1.78 11.45 -13.20
C VAL A 42 1.51 10.58 -14.41
N SER A 43 2.44 9.65 -14.68
CA SER A 43 2.25 8.65 -15.72
C SER A 43 1.64 7.38 -15.13
N SER A 44 0.71 6.76 -15.86
CA SER A 44 0.12 5.48 -15.46
C SER A 44 1.04 4.32 -15.84
N LEU A 45 1.10 3.33 -14.96
CA LEU A 45 1.67 2.04 -15.24
C LEU A 45 0.67 1.00 -14.78
N GLY A 46 0.39 0.00 -15.61
CA GLY A 46 -0.41 -1.14 -15.19
C GLY A 46 0.36 -2.02 -14.19
N PHE A 47 -0.09 -3.26 -14.05
CA PHE A 47 0.65 -4.24 -13.26
C PHE A 47 2.02 -4.51 -13.88
N ALA A 48 3.08 -4.38 -13.08
CA ALA A 48 4.44 -4.73 -13.49
C ALA A 48 4.99 -5.87 -12.62
N ILE A 49 5.79 -6.71 -13.27
CA ILE A 49 6.59 -7.76 -12.63
C ILE A 49 8.00 -7.20 -12.42
N HIS A 50 8.64 -7.62 -11.33
CA HIS A 50 10.00 -7.22 -11.02
C HIS A 50 10.95 -7.52 -12.20
N SER A 51 11.77 -6.55 -12.60
CA SER A 51 12.61 -6.64 -13.82
C SER A 51 13.69 -7.73 -13.79
N LYS A 52 14.23 -8.03 -12.60
CA LYS A 52 15.18 -9.15 -12.38
C LYS A 52 14.43 -10.48 -12.41
N GLU A 53 14.82 -11.35 -13.34
CA GLU A 53 14.24 -12.69 -13.57
C GLU A 53 14.06 -13.54 -12.29
N ARG A 54 15.05 -13.53 -11.39
CA ARG A 54 14.96 -14.27 -10.10
C ARG A 54 13.82 -13.83 -9.16
N PHE A 55 13.14 -12.73 -9.50
CA PHE A 55 12.05 -12.12 -8.75
C PHE A 55 10.76 -12.01 -9.58
N ASP A 56 10.64 -12.76 -10.67
CA ASP A 56 9.46 -12.80 -11.57
C ASP A 56 8.12 -13.15 -10.88
N TRP A 57 8.19 -13.74 -9.68
CA TRP A 57 7.06 -14.02 -8.80
C TRP A 57 6.59 -12.81 -7.97
N LEU A 58 7.29 -11.67 -8.06
CA LEU A 58 6.91 -10.41 -7.43
C LEU A 58 6.36 -9.43 -8.46
N GLY A 59 5.22 -8.84 -8.16
CA GLY A 59 4.64 -7.79 -8.98
C GLY A 59 3.79 -6.82 -8.19
N GLY A 60 3.51 -5.67 -8.80
CA GLY A 60 2.84 -4.55 -8.15
C GLY A 60 2.28 -3.58 -9.17
N SER A 61 1.39 -2.71 -8.71
CA SER A 61 0.75 -1.67 -9.51
C SER A 61 0.68 -0.43 -8.61
N PRO A 62 1.59 0.56 -8.75
CA PRO A 62 1.40 1.86 -8.14
C PRO A 62 0.30 2.61 -8.89
N ASP A 63 -0.29 3.61 -8.24
CA ASP A 63 -1.32 4.45 -8.86
C ASP A 63 -0.71 5.45 -9.86
N GLY A 64 0.61 5.67 -9.79
CA GLY A 64 1.36 6.37 -10.83
C GLY A 64 2.86 6.34 -10.65
N LEU A 65 3.58 6.77 -11.69
CA LEU A 65 5.02 7.02 -11.63
C LEU A 65 5.30 8.53 -11.65
N LEU A 66 6.27 8.93 -10.85
CA LEU A 66 6.67 10.33 -10.65
C LEU A 66 8.13 10.54 -11.03
N GLY A 67 8.41 11.54 -11.86
CA GLY A 67 9.78 11.86 -12.29
C GLY A 67 10.42 10.81 -13.20
N GLY A 68 11.61 11.15 -13.71
CA GLY A 68 12.38 10.29 -14.61
C GLY A 68 13.19 9.21 -13.89
N PHE A 69 13.79 8.31 -14.67
CA PHE A 69 14.78 7.36 -14.18
C PHE A 69 16.20 7.86 -14.53
N PRO A 70 17.19 7.73 -13.63
CA PRO A 70 17.11 7.27 -12.24
C PRO A 70 16.58 8.36 -11.28
N GLY A 71 16.19 7.98 -10.05
CA GLY A 71 15.87 8.93 -8.96
C GLY A 71 14.39 9.36 -8.85
N GLY A 72 13.50 8.80 -9.66
CA GLY A 72 12.05 9.02 -9.59
C GLY A 72 11.37 8.31 -8.41
N GLY A 73 10.08 8.60 -8.26
CA GLY A 73 9.20 7.99 -7.26
C GLY A 73 7.98 7.29 -7.86
N ILE A 74 7.14 6.78 -6.98
CA ILE A 74 5.79 6.31 -7.30
C ILE A 74 4.75 7.18 -6.58
N LEU A 75 3.54 7.24 -7.11
CA LEU A 75 2.36 7.75 -6.45
C LEU A 75 1.52 6.58 -5.94
N GLU A 76 1.08 6.67 -4.69
CA GLU A 76 0.10 5.76 -4.11
C GLU A 76 -1.03 6.58 -3.49
N VAL A 77 -2.23 6.49 -4.05
CA VAL A 77 -3.45 7.20 -3.68
C VAL A 77 -4.29 6.35 -2.74
N LYS A 78 -4.83 6.99 -1.72
CA LYS A 78 -5.75 6.38 -0.78
C LYS A 78 -6.93 7.31 -0.52
N CYS A 79 -8.12 6.78 -0.76
CA CYS A 79 -9.40 7.43 -0.49
C CYS A 79 -10.08 6.70 0.68
N PRO A 80 -9.77 7.02 1.96
CA PRO A 80 -10.29 6.27 3.09
C PRO A 80 -11.82 6.38 3.22
N TYR A 81 -12.48 5.23 3.35
CA TYR A 81 -13.94 5.13 3.47
C TYR A 81 -14.49 5.47 4.88
N ASN A 82 -13.61 5.84 5.82
CA ASN A 82 -13.93 6.29 7.17
C ASN A 82 -15.06 5.49 7.87
N LYS A 83 -14.92 4.16 7.92
CA LYS A 83 -15.88 3.23 8.54
C LYS A 83 -17.32 3.36 7.98
N GLY A 84 -17.46 3.61 6.67
CA GLY A 84 -18.77 3.75 6.03
C GLY A 84 -19.28 5.19 5.93
N LYS A 85 -18.44 6.18 6.26
CA LYS A 85 -18.81 7.60 6.31
C LYS A 85 -17.74 8.49 5.66
N PRO A 86 -17.43 8.26 4.37
CA PRO A 86 -16.36 8.99 3.67
C PRO A 86 -16.58 10.52 3.67
N GLU A 87 -17.82 10.99 3.72
CA GLU A 87 -18.19 12.41 3.81
C GLU A 87 -17.70 13.08 5.10
N LYS A 88 -17.41 12.29 6.15
CA LYS A 88 -16.82 12.75 7.41
C LYS A 88 -15.33 12.45 7.51
N GLY A 89 -14.75 11.85 6.47
CA GLY A 89 -13.33 11.51 6.43
C GLY A 89 -12.48 12.76 6.46
N LEU A 90 -11.42 12.74 7.25
CA LEU A 90 -10.38 13.76 7.25
C LEU A 90 -9.09 13.16 6.72
N PRO A 91 -8.25 13.96 6.05
CA PRO A 91 -6.94 13.49 5.62
C PRO A 91 -6.08 13.15 6.83
N TRP A 92 -5.09 12.29 6.65
CA TRP A 92 -4.31 11.77 7.76
C TRP A 92 -3.43 12.84 8.40
N SER A 93 -3.37 12.85 9.73
CA SER A 93 -2.36 13.62 10.46
C SER A 93 -0.99 12.93 10.42
N THR A 94 -0.99 11.60 10.40
CA THR A 94 0.17 10.72 10.34
C THR A 94 -0.14 9.53 9.45
N VAL A 95 0.86 8.99 8.73
CA VAL A 95 0.65 7.84 7.86
C VAL A 95 0.24 6.60 8.65
N PRO A 96 -0.81 5.86 8.25
CA PRO A 96 -1.11 4.56 8.83
C PRO A 96 -0.02 3.52 8.48
N PHE A 97 0.63 2.96 9.50
CA PHE A 97 1.79 2.08 9.32
C PHE A 97 1.54 0.84 8.45
N TYR A 98 0.30 0.36 8.38
CA TYR A 98 -0.04 -0.86 7.64
C TYR A 98 0.08 -0.70 6.12
N TYR A 99 0.31 0.52 5.60
CA TYR A 99 0.65 0.74 4.19
C TYR A 99 2.13 0.49 3.87
N MET A 100 3.02 0.50 4.87
CA MET A 100 4.47 0.37 4.66
C MET A 100 4.88 -0.91 3.90
N PRO A 101 4.35 -2.12 4.21
CA PRO A 101 4.64 -3.30 3.42
C PRO A 101 4.34 -3.15 1.93
N GLN A 102 3.22 -2.51 1.60
CA GLN A 102 2.75 -2.35 0.23
C GLN A 102 3.67 -1.41 -0.55
N VAL A 103 3.87 -0.19 -0.03
CA VAL A 103 4.62 0.83 -0.76
C VAL A 103 6.11 0.51 -0.86
N GLN A 104 6.70 -0.13 0.15
CA GLN A 104 8.09 -0.59 0.09
C GLN A 104 8.26 -1.69 -0.98
N GLY A 105 7.29 -2.60 -1.10
CA GLY A 105 7.29 -3.61 -2.16
C GLY A 105 7.13 -2.99 -3.56
N GLN A 106 6.20 -2.05 -3.74
CA GLN A 106 6.02 -1.35 -5.02
C GLN A 106 7.30 -0.57 -5.40
N MET A 107 7.95 0.12 -4.46
CA MET A 107 9.22 0.81 -4.73
C MET A 107 10.35 -0.14 -5.14
N GLU A 108 10.41 -1.35 -4.56
CA GLU A 108 11.35 -2.38 -5.03
C GLU A 108 11.03 -2.80 -6.47
N ILE A 109 9.80 -3.20 -6.73
CA ILE A 109 9.36 -3.75 -8.03
C ILE A 109 9.58 -2.73 -9.16
N MET A 110 9.27 -1.46 -8.89
CA MET A 110 9.38 -0.37 -9.87
C MET A 110 10.78 0.24 -9.95
N ASP A 111 11.70 -0.20 -9.09
CA ASP A 111 13.01 0.41 -8.87
C ASP A 111 12.93 1.95 -8.74
N ARG A 112 12.24 2.38 -7.68
CA ARG A 112 12.04 3.79 -7.32
C ARG A 112 12.52 4.05 -5.90
N ASP A 113 12.92 5.29 -5.62
CA ASP A 113 13.60 5.62 -4.36
C ASP A 113 12.65 6.15 -3.27
N TRP A 114 11.45 6.59 -3.68
CA TRP A 114 10.47 7.16 -2.78
C TRP A 114 9.05 6.99 -3.32
N VAL A 115 8.07 7.12 -2.43
CA VAL A 115 6.65 7.19 -2.74
C VAL A 115 6.07 8.49 -2.18
N ASP A 116 5.21 9.13 -2.95
CA ASP A 116 4.23 10.04 -2.40
C ASP A 116 2.97 9.26 -2.08
N LEU A 117 2.73 9.07 -0.78
CA LEU A 117 1.51 8.48 -0.28
C LEU A 117 0.50 9.61 -0.08
N TYR A 118 -0.49 9.64 -0.97
CA TYR A 118 -1.49 10.69 -1.04
C TYR A 118 -2.82 10.22 -0.45
N CYS A 119 -3.23 10.83 0.66
CA CYS A 119 -4.54 10.61 1.26
C CYS A 119 -5.49 11.71 0.81
N TRP A 120 -6.49 11.34 0.02
CA TRP A 120 -7.54 12.24 -0.45
C TRP A 120 -8.87 11.95 0.25
N THR A 121 -9.56 13.00 0.67
CA THR A 121 -10.92 12.93 1.22
C THR A 121 -11.75 14.09 0.68
N PRO A 122 -13.09 14.01 0.77
CA PRO A 122 -13.95 15.14 0.43
C PRO A 122 -13.67 16.42 1.24
N ASN A 123 -13.04 16.30 2.41
CA ASN A 123 -12.78 17.43 3.32
C ASN A 123 -11.32 17.94 3.25
N GLY A 124 -10.53 17.47 2.28
CA GLY A 124 -9.14 17.87 2.11
C GLY A 124 -8.21 16.68 1.86
N SER A 125 -6.92 16.96 1.78
CA SER A 125 -5.91 15.97 1.39
C SER A 125 -4.57 16.17 2.07
N THR A 126 -3.74 15.13 2.10
CA THR A 126 -2.35 15.21 2.60
C THR A 126 -1.43 14.36 1.76
N ILE A 127 -0.23 14.85 1.51
CA ILE A 127 0.85 14.15 0.80
C ILE A 127 1.97 13.85 1.79
N PHE A 128 2.31 12.58 1.95
CA PHE A 128 3.48 12.15 2.73
C PHE A 128 4.52 11.51 1.82
N ARG A 129 5.79 11.91 1.99
CA ARG A 129 6.91 11.22 1.36
C ARG A 129 7.46 10.13 2.25
N VAL A 130 7.58 8.93 1.69
CA VAL A 130 8.25 7.79 2.31
C VAL A 130 9.39 7.35 1.40
N CYS A 131 10.60 7.23 1.96
CA CYS A 131 11.76 6.74 1.23
C CYS A 131 11.81 5.21 1.25
N ARG A 132 12.43 4.62 0.22
CA ARG A 132 12.73 3.19 0.17
C ARG A 132 13.70 2.82 1.29
N ASP A 133 13.36 1.77 2.04
CA ASP A 133 14.18 1.20 3.09
C ASP A 133 14.54 -0.23 2.71
N ARG A 134 15.83 -0.45 2.40
CA ARG A 134 16.33 -1.73 1.91
C ARG A 134 16.32 -2.81 2.99
N ASP A 135 16.61 -2.46 4.24
CA ASP A 135 16.59 -3.41 5.37
C ASP A 135 15.16 -3.89 5.68
N TYR A 136 14.19 -2.97 5.57
CA TYR A 136 12.78 -3.29 5.67
C TYR A 136 12.36 -4.21 4.52
N TRP A 137 12.76 -3.88 3.29
CA TRP A 137 12.48 -4.71 2.13
C TRP A 137 13.08 -6.11 2.27
N GLU A 138 14.33 -6.25 2.73
CA GLU A 138 14.96 -7.57 2.93
C GLU A 138 14.15 -8.46 3.88
N LEU A 139 13.64 -7.89 4.98
CA LEU A 139 12.74 -8.59 5.89
C LEU A 139 11.44 -9.01 5.18
N MET A 140 10.81 -8.10 4.43
CA MET A 140 9.58 -8.39 3.70
C MET A 140 9.77 -9.45 2.62
N HIS A 141 10.82 -9.31 1.81
CA HIS A 141 11.19 -10.25 0.76
C HIS A 141 11.39 -11.66 1.31
N TRP A 142 12.05 -11.81 2.47
CA TRP A 142 12.23 -13.11 3.11
C TRP A 142 10.88 -13.76 3.47
N ILE A 143 9.94 -13.00 4.04
CA ILE A 143 8.60 -13.48 4.39
C ILE A 143 7.80 -13.85 3.14
N LEU A 144 7.86 -13.00 2.10
CA LEU A 144 7.18 -13.24 0.83
C LEU A 144 7.74 -14.48 0.12
N ARG A 145 9.06 -14.69 0.17
CA ARG A 145 9.72 -15.87 -0.37
C ARG A 145 9.29 -17.14 0.36
N GLU A 146 9.29 -17.13 1.70
CA GLU A 146 8.79 -18.27 2.52
C GLU A 146 7.36 -18.61 2.09
N PHE A 147 6.46 -17.62 2.08
CA PHE A 147 5.07 -17.80 1.67
C PHE A 147 4.94 -18.34 0.23
N TRP A 148 5.70 -17.81 -0.72
CA TRP A 148 5.61 -18.23 -2.11
C TRP A 148 6.05 -19.68 -2.32
N TRP A 149 7.24 -20.04 -1.84
CA TRP A 149 7.83 -21.35 -2.11
C TRP A 149 7.33 -22.47 -1.19
N GLU A 150 6.93 -22.14 0.04
CA GLU A 150 6.45 -23.16 1.00
C GLU A 150 4.93 -23.31 1.00
N ASN A 151 4.19 -22.30 0.51
CA ASN A 151 2.72 -22.34 0.49
C ASN A 151 2.15 -22.28 -0.92
N VAL A 152 2.47 -21.24 -1.71
CA VAL A 152 1.76 -20.98 -2.98
C VAL A 152 2.10 -22.00 -4.06
N ILE A 153 3.40 -22.21 -4.32
CA ILE A 153 3.87 -23.13 -5.37
C ILE A 153 3.40 -24.57 -5.13
N PRO A 154 3.64 -25.19 -3.97
CA PRO A 154 3.20 -26.56 -3.75
C PRO A 154 1.67 -26.70 -3.74
N ALA A 155 0.92 -25.72 -3.21
CA ALA A 155 -0.54 -25.72 -3.30
C ALA A 155 -1.02 -25.70 -4.76
N ARG A 156 -0.41 -24.85 -5.60
CA ARG A 156 -0.71 -24.75 -7.03
C ARG A 156 -0.42 -26.08 -7.74
N GLU A 157 0.71 -26.70 -7.46
CA GLU A 157 1.09 -28.01 -8.04
C GLU A 157 0.10 -29.11 -7.64
N SER A 158 -0.28 -29.19 -6.37
CA SER A 158 -1.31 -30.14 -5.91
C SER A 158 -2.66 -29.90 -6.60
N LEU A 159 -3.08 -28.64 -6.76
CA LEU A 159 -4.33 -28.30 -7.46
C LEU A 159 -4.29 -28.71 -8.94
N LEU A 160 -3.17 -28.49 -9.64
CA LEU A 160 -3.00 -28.92 -11.04
C LEU A 160 -3.09 -30.45 -11.19
N LEU A 161 -2.76 -31.20 -10.14
CA LEU A 161 -2.88 -32.66 -10.08
C LEU A 161 -4.25 -33.13 -9.54
N GLY A 162 -5.20 -32.24 -9.29
CA GLY A 162 -6.52 -32.56 -8.75
C GLY A 162 -6.54 -32.97 -7.27
N ARG A 163 -5.46 -32.68 -6.52
CA ARG A 163 -5.29 -33.09 -5.11
C ARG A 163 -5.68 -31.96 -4.16
N GLU A 164 -6.97 -31.69 -4.03
CA GLU A 164 -7.47 -30.56 -3.23
C GLU A 164 -7.14 -30.65 -1.73
N GLU A 165 -7.18 -31.84 -1.14
CA GLU A 165 -6.86 -32.01 0.29
C GLU A 165 -5.39 -31.70 0.58
N GLU A 166 -4.49 -32.15 -0.29
CA GLU A 166 -3.06 -31.85 -0.20
C GLU A 166 -2.83 -30.34 -0.36
N ALA A 167 -3.47 -29.70 -1.34
CA ALA A 167 -3.39 -28.26 -1.54
C ALA A 167 -3.80 -27.45 -0.29
N ARG A 168 -4.82 -27.91 0.44
CA ARG A 168 -5.26 -27.26 1.69
C ARG A 168 -4.23 -27.37 2.82
N SER A 169 -3.37 -28.39 2.81
CA SER A 169 -2.33 -28.56 3.82
C SER A 169 -1.24 -27.47 3.76
N TYR A 170 -1.01 -26.92 2.56
CA TYR A 170 -0.07 -25.81 2.35
C TYR A 170 -0.63 -24.44 2.72
N LYS A 171 -1.86 -24.35 3.24
CA LYS A 171 -2.43 -23.07 3.66
C LYS A 171 -1.59 -22.48 4.80
N PRO A 172 -1.08 -21.24 4.66
CA PRO A 172 -0.30 -20.61 5.73
C PRO A 172 -1.17 -20.34 6.95
N THR A 173 -0.51 -20.17 8.10
CA THR A 173 -1.17 -19.64 9.29
C THR A 173 -1.59 -18.19 9.08
N SER A 174 -2.56 -17.70 9.87
CA SER A 174 -3.03 -16.31 9.76
C SER A 174 -2.01 -15.26 10.21
N THR A 175 -0.91 -15.68 10.82
CA THR A 175 0.08 -14.78 11.42
C THR A 175 1.45 -15.42 11.34
N HIS A 176 2.40 -14.72 10.71
CA HIS A 176 3.76 -15.19 10.54
C HIS A 176 4.61 -14.84 11.79
N LYS A 177 5.64 -15.65 12.08
CA LYS A 177 6.51 -15.47 13.27
C LYS A 177 7.22 -14.12 13.35
N LYS A 178 7.41 -13.44 12.21
CA LYS A 178 8.02 -12.09 12.11
C LYS A 178 6.99 -10.95 12.10
N THR A 179 5.68 -11.21 12.20
CA THR A 179 4.64 -10.16 12.12
C THR A 179 4.87 -9.04 13.15
N GLY A 180 5.24 -9.36 14.38
CA GLY A 180 5.53 -8.33 15.40
C GLY A 180 6.70 -7.42 15.01
N LEU A 181 7.78 -7.99 14.44
CA LEU A 181 8.93 -7.21 13.97
C LEU A 181 8.58 -6.32 12.78
N VAL A 182 7.77 -6.83 11.84
CA VAL A 182 7.27 -6.03 10.71
C VAL A 182 6.47 -4.84 11.23
N ILE A 183 5.51 -5.06 12.14
CA ILE A 183 4.70 -3.98 12.73
C ILE A 183 5.58 -2.90 13.37
N VAL A 184 6.57 -3.29 14.18
CA VAL A 184 7.49 -2.33 14.83
C VAL A 184 8.25 -1.50 13.80
N LYS A 185 8.80 -2.15 12.76
CA LYS A 185 9.52 -1.43 11.70
C LYS A 185 8.58 -0.57 10.84
N SER A 186 7.36 -1.02 10.56
CA SER A 186 6.36 -0.24 9.83
C SER A 186 5.96 1.02 10.61
N LEU A 187 5.78 0.91 11.94
CA LEU A 187 5.48 2.05 12.81
C LEU A 187 6.61 3.08 12.76
N LYS A 188 7.86 2.62 12.80
CA LYS A 188 9.04 3.48 12.64
C LYS A 188 9.03 4.22 11.30
N LEU A 189 8.92 3.50 10.19
CA LEU A 189 8.88 4.11 8.85
C LEU A 189 7.72 5.11 8.69
N ALA A 190 6.55 4.78 9.23
CA ALA A 190 5.39 5.67 9.19
C ALA A 190 5.62 6.97 10.00
N SER A 191 6.35 6.89 11.11
CA SER A 191 6.72 8.07 11.91
C SER A 191 7.79 8.94 11.28
N GLU A 192 8.64 8.35 10.42
CA GLU A 192 9.68 9.05 9.66
C GLU A 192 9.14 9.63 8.33
N ALA A 193 7.92 9.26 7.94
CA ALA A 193 7.25 9.77 6.76
C ALA A 193 7.07 11.29 6.85
N LYS A 194 7.56 12.01 5.83
CA LYS A 194 7.58 13.46 5.81
C LYS A 194 6.30 14.00 5.22
N LEU A 195 5.50 14.72 6.00
CA LEU A 195 4.34 15.46 5.48
C LEU A 195 4.83 16.59 4.59
N LEU A 196 4.60 16.50 3.28
CA LEU A 196 4.98 17.52 2.30
C LEU A 196 3.94 18.61 2.17
N CYS A 197 2.66 18.22 2.19
CA CYS A 197 1.56 19.10 1.88
C CYS A 197 0.31 18.68 2.65
N ARG A 198 -0.45 19.67 3.13
CA ARG A 198 -1.81 19.50 3.63
C ARG A 198 -2.72 20.49 2.94
N GLU A 199 -3.85 19.99 2.47
CA GLU A 199 -4.96 20.77 1.95
C GLU A 199 -6.12 20.71 2.93
N THR A 200 -6.66 21.87 3.32
CA THR A 200 -7.87 21.98 4.14
C THR A 200 -8.77 23.05 3.55
N SER A 201 -10.03 22.71 3.26
CA SER A 201 -11.02 23.66 2.72
C SER A 201 -10.55 24.44 1.48
N GLY A 202 -9.76 23.80 0.60
CA GLY A 202 -9.21 24.40 -0.61
C GLY A 202 -7.93 25.23 -0.41
N HIS A 203 -7.52 25.47 0.84
CA HIS A 203 -6.22 26.08 1.14
C HIS A 203 -5.14 25.01 1.20
N VAL A 204 -4.01 25.25 0.53
CA VAL A 204 -2.89 24.32 0.41
C VAL A 204 -1.68 24.88 1.17
N GLU A 205 -1.20 24.11 2.14
CA GLU A 205 -0.02 24.43 2.94
C GLU A 205 1.09 23.41 2.64
N PHE A 206 2.20 23.91 2.11
CA PHE A 206 3.41 23.13 1.94
C PHE A 206 4.29 23.23 3.17
N ASN A 207 4.64 22.09 3.74
CA ASN A 207 5.69 22.03 4.73
C ASN A 207 7.03 22.11 4.01
N ARG A 208 7.59 23.32 4.00
CA ARG A 208 8.99 23.50 3.65
C ARG A 208 9.80 22.74 4.69
N ALA A 209 10.36 21.60 4.29
CA ALA A 209 11.54 21.13 4.98
C ALA A 209 12.58 22.23 4.90
N GLY A 210 13.20 22.56 6.03
CA GLY A 210 14.41 23.37 6.01
C GLY A 210 15.44 22.78 5.04
N PRO A 211 16.36 23.62 4.54
CA PRO A 211 17.41 23.23 3.61
C PRO A 211 18.21 22.01 4.10
#